data_AF-A0A396GM86-F1
#
_entry.id   AF-A0A396GM86-F1
#
_cell.length_a   1.000
_cell.length_b   1.000
_cell.length_c   1.000
_cell.angle_alpha   90.00
_cell.angle_beta   90.00
_cell.angle_gamma   90.00
#
_symmetry.space_group_name_H-M   'P 1'
#
loop_
_entity.id
_entity.type
_entity.pdbx_description
1 polymer ?
#
loop_
_entity_poly.entity_id
_entity_poly.type
_entity_poly.pdbx_seq_one_letter_code
_entity_poly.pdbx_strand_id
1 'polypeptide(L)' 'MQRRKNMTQIVKFVYIIIIFLSLFHAARNDDYHLKCTTDYDCREGFCPEGLAPKCFVSFALARFLSEGRCLCI' A
#
# COMPACT_ATOMS: atom_id res chain seq x y z
N MET A 1 32.30 25.95 14.94
CA MET A 1 31.60 25.97 13.63
C MET A 1 31.36 24.58 13.01
N GLN A 2 32.16 23.54 13.31
CA GLN A 2 31.99 22.16 12.83
C GLN A 2 30.61 21.53 13.15
N ARG A 3 30.09 21.73 14.38
CA ARG A 3 28.78 21.19 14.80
C ARG A 3 27.59 21.65 13.94
N ARG A 4 27.63 22.89 13.42
CA ARG A 4 26.55 23.40 12.56
C ARG A 4 26.54 22.70 11.21
N LYS A 5 27.71 22.47 10.59
CA LYS A 5 27.84 21.71 9.33
C LYS A 5 27.30 20.29 9.46
N ASN A 6 27.61 19.61 10.58
CA ASN A 6 27.12 18.25 10.84
C ASN A 6 25.59 18.22 10.98
N MET A 7 25.00 19.20 11.68
CA MET A 7 23.53 19.31 11.80
C MET A 7 22.88 19.54 10.44
N THR A 8 23.44 20.41 9.59
CA THR A 8 22.91 20.63 8.22
C THR A 8 22.99 19.38 7.36
N GLN A 9 24.06 18.59 7.52
CA GLN A 9 24.26 17.36 6.76
C GLN A 9 23.30 16.24 7.20
N ILE A 10 23.06 16.12 8.51
CA ILE A 10 22.06 15.19 9.08
C ILE A 10 20.66 15.58 8.61
N VAL A 11 20.30 16.87 8.68
CA VAL A 11 18.97 17.35 8.22
C VAL A 11 18.76 17.08 6.74
N LYS A 12 19.78 17.28 5.90
CA LYS A 12 19.72 16.93 4.47
C LYS A 12 19.52 15.43 4.25
N PHE A 13 20.23 14.59 4.99
CA PHE A 13 20.09 13.13 4.89
C PHE A 13 18.69 12.66 5.29
N VAL A 14 18.14 13.19 6.38
CA VAL A 14 16.77 12.92 6.82
C VAL A 14 15.75 13.34 5.76
N TYR A 15 15.93 14.49 5.12
CA TYR A 15 15.06 14.94 4.03
C TYR A 15 15.05 13.98 2.84
N ILE A 16 16.23 13.49 2.45
CA ILE A 16 16.35 12.51 1.36
C ILE A 16 15.60 11.22 1.73
N ILE A 17 15.78 10.71 2.95
CA ILE A 17 15.07 9.51 3.42
C ILE A 17 13.56 9.74 3.40
N ILE A 18 13.07 10.88 3.90
CA ILE A 18 11.64 11.21 3.89
C ILE A 18 11.11 11.21 2.45
N ILE A 19 11.80 11.86 1.52
CA ILE A 19 11.39 11.91 0.11
C ILE A 19 11.35 10.49 -0.50
N PHE A 20 12.38 9.66 -0.26
CA PHE A 20 12.39 8.27 -0.72
C PHE A 20 11.23 7.46 -0.16
N LEU A 21 10.95 7.58 1.15
CA LEU A 21 9.85 6.89 1.80
C LEU A 21 8.49 7.41 1.30
N SER A 22 8.35 8.71 1.07
CA SER A 22 7.12 9.30 0.51
C SER A 22 6.86 8.85 -0.92
N LEU A 23 7.89 8.82 -1.77
CA LEU A 23 7.78 8.30 -3.14
C LEU A 23 7.48 6.81 -3.15
N PHE A 24 8.13 6.03 -2.27
CA PHE A 24 7.85 4.61 -2.11
C PHE A 24 6.42 4.36 -1.62
N HIS A 25 5.92 5.16 -0.69
CA HIS A 25 4.54 5.11 -0.21
C HIS A 25 3.54 5.49 -1.30
N ALA A 26 3.84 6.51 -2.12
CA ALA A 26 3.01 6.89 -3.26
C ALA A 26 2.99 5.79 -4.34
N ALA A 27 4.12 5.15 -4.63
CA ALA A 27 4.20 4.03 -5.57
C ALA A 27 3.49 2.77 -5.03
N ARG A 28 3.48 2.57 -3.71
CA ARG A 28 2.70 1.51 -3.05
C ARG A 28 1.20 1.77 -3.04
N ASN A 29 0.75 3.01 -3.25
CA ASN A 29 -0.68 3.35 -3.35
C ASN A 29 -1.30 2.96 -4.71
N ASP A 30 -0.55 2.36 -5.63
CA ASP A 30 -1.12 1.63 -6.77
C ASP A 30 -1.67 0.25 -6.38
N ASP A 31 -1.47 -0.20 -5.13
CA ASP A 31 -2.43 -1.09 -4.50
C ASP A 31 -3.67 -0.24 -4.17
N TYR A 32 -4.46 0.02 -5.21
CA TYR A 32 -5.90 0.00 -5.11
C TYR A 32 -6.25 -1.34 -4.46
N HIS A 33 -6.13 -1.39 -3.13
CA HIS A 33 -6.89 -2.28 -2.30
C HIS A 33 -8.34 -1.97 -2.67
N LEU A 34 -8.84 -2.66 -3.70
CA LEU A 34 -10.24 -2.82 -4.00
C LEU A 34 -10.79 -3.49 -2.76
N LYS A 35 -11.09 -2.64 -1.78
CA LYS A 35 -11.93 -2.97 -0.66
C LYS A 35 -13.17 -3.58 -1.30
N CYS A 36 -13.35 -4.85 -1.02
CA CYS A 36 -14.44 -5.60 -1.58
C CYS A 36 -15.29 -6.07 -0.41
N THR A 37 -16.60 -6.07 -0.61
CA THR A 37 -17.52 -6.79 0.27
C THR A 37 -17.98 -8.08 -0.42
N THR A 38 -17.95 -8.08 -1.75
CA THR A 38 -18.36 -9.18 -2.61
C THR A 38 -17.33 -9.41 -3.72
N ASP A 39 -17.33 -10.60 -4.33
CA ASP A 39 -16.44 -10.93 -5.45
C ASP A 39 -16.65 -9.98 -6.66
N TYR A 40 -17.86 -9.44 -6.83
CA TYR A 40 -18.20 -8.49 -7.90
C TYR A 40 -17.55 -7.12 -7.76
N ASP A 41 -17.12 -6.75 -6.54
CA ASP A 41 -16.39 -5.51 -6.32
C ASP A 41 -14.98 -5.58 -6.91
N CYS A 42 -14.49 -6.79 -7.22
CA CYS A 42 -13.20 -7.01 -7.86
C CYS A 42 -13.32 -6.85 -9.38
N ARG A 43 -12.51 -5.95 -9.93
CA ARG A 43 -12.54 -5.64 -11.37
C ARG A 43 -12.11 -6.83 -12.23
N GLU A 44 -12.85 -7.06 -13.32
CA GLU A 44 -12.42 -7.98 -14.37
C GLU A 44 -11.10 -7.51 -15.00
N GLY A 45 -10.12 -8.41 -15.11
CA GLY A 45 -8.75 -8.08 -15.52
C GLY A 45 -7.82 -7.62 -14.41
N PHE A 46 -8.26 -7.66 -13.13
CA PHE A 46 -7.37 -7.50 -11.98
C PHE A 46 -6.31 -8.62 -11.90
N CYS A 47 -6.69 -9.83 -12.31
CA CYS A 47 -5.81 -11.00 -12.30
C CYS A 47 -5.28 -11.32 -13.70
N PRO A 48 -4.05 -11.86 -13.79
CA PRO A 48 -3.53 -12.40 -15.05
C PRO A 48 -4.38 -13.59 -15.52
N GLU A 49 -4.25 -13.93 -16.81
CA GLU A 49 -5.02 -15.02 -17.44
C GLU A 49 -4.87 -16.34 -16.67
N GLY A 50 -6.00 -16.99 -16.38
CA GLY A 50 -6.06 -18.25 -15.64
C GLY A 50 -6.31 -18.13 -14.14
N LEU A 51 -6.30 -16.92 -13.57
CA LEU A 51 -6.65 -16.66 -12.17
C LEU A 51 -7.93 -15.81 -12.07
N ALA A 52 -8.81 -16.16 -11.13
CA ALA A 52 -10.05 -15.44 -10.92
C ALA A 52 -9.90 -14.46 -9.74
N PRO A 53 -10.32 -13.20 -9.88
CA PRO A 53 -10.36 -12.28 -8.75
C PRO A 53 -11.47 -12.72 -7.77
N LYS A 54 -11.12 -12.87 -6.49
CA LYS A 54 -12.06 -13.17 -5.40
C LYS A 54 -11.87 -12.23 -4.23
N CYS A 55 -12.97 -11.92 -3.55
CA CYS A 55 -12.96 -11.12 -2.35
C CYS A 55 -12.64 -11.98 -1.13
N PHE A 56 -11.50 -11.71 -0.50
CA PHE A 56 -11.11 -12.37 0.74
C PHE A 56 -11.35 -11.45 1.93
N VAL A 57 -12.29 -11.84 2.79
CA VAL A 57 -12.54 -11.19 4.08
C VAL A 57 -11.77 -11.96 5.15
N SER A 58 -10.72 -11.36 5.71
CA SER A 58 -10.04 -11.97 6.86
C SER A 58 -10.98 -11.97 8.06
N PHE A 59 -11.20 -13.14 8.65
CA PHE A 59 -12.07 -13.31 9.82
C PHE A 59 -11.63 -12.45 11.02
N ALA A 60 -10.32 -12.16 11.14
CA ALA A 60 -9.78 -11.26 12.16
C ALA A 60 -10.11 -9.77 11.89
N LEU A 61 -10.25 -9.38 10.61
CA LEU A 61 -10.62 -8.02 10.20
C LEU A 61 -12.14 -7.82 10.14
N ALA A 62 -12.94 -8.86 9.86
CA ALA A 62 -14.40 -8.79 9.79
C ALA A 62 -15.07 -8.22 11.06
N ARG A 63 -14.37 -8.32 12.21
CA ARG A 63 -14.85 -7.81 13.50
C ARG A 63 -14.64 -6.29 13.68
N PHE A 64 -13.80 -5.66 12.86
CA PHE A 64 -13.38 -4.25 12.99
C PHE A 64 -13.51 -3.44 11.69
N LEU A 65 -13.43 -4.08 10.54
CA LEU A 65 -13.50 -3.48 9.20
C LEU A 65 -14.39 -4.38 8.35
N SER A 66 -15.53 -3.87 7.88
CA SER A 66 -16.45 -4.59 6.98
C SER A 66 -15.95 -4.70 5.54
N GLU A 67 -14.63 -4.67 5.34
CA GLU A 67 -13.99 -4.53 4.04
C GLU A 67 -12.92 -5.63 3.88
N GLY A 68 -13.09 -6.47 2.85
CA GLY A 68 -12.14 -7.48 2.41
C GLY A 68 -11.14 -6.93 1.39
N ARG A 69 -10.31 -7.80 0.82
CA ARG A 69 -9.39 -7.46 -0.27
C ARG A 69 -9.54 -8.44 -1.43
N CYS A 70 -9.47 -7.93 -2.65
CA CYS A 70 -9.39 -8.75 -3.85
C CYS A 70 -8.05 -9.51 -3.89
N LEU A 71 -8.13 -10.82 -4.08
CA LEU A 71 -7.00 -11.72 -4.31
C LEU A 71 -7.23 -12.52 -5.58
N CYS A 72 -6.14 -12.88 -6.26
CA CYS A 72 -6.15 -13.79 -7.40
C CYS A 72 -5.99 -15.23 -6.91
N ILE A 73 -6.96 -16.09 -7.21
CA ILE A 73 -6.99 -17.51 -6.83
C ILE A 73 -7.24 -18.37 -8.07
#